data_AF-A0A8H5FNV7-F1
#
_entry.id   AF-A0A8H5FNV7-F1
#
_cell.length_a   1.000
_cell.length_b   1.000
_cell.length_c   1.000
_cell.angle_alpha   90.00
_cell.angle_beta   90.00
_cell.angle_gamma   90.00
#
_symmetry.space_group_name_H-M   'P 1'
#
loop_
_entity.id
_entity.type
_entity.pdbx_description
1 polymer ?
#
loop_
_entity_poly.entity_id
_entity_poly.type
_entity_poly.pdbx_seq_one_letter_code
_entity_poly.pdbx_strand_id
1 'polypeptide(L)'
;MELRSTKQLLGRAGERFLLLGMLSRSKEGKLCLEDADGDVELDFSTLDEPGDGLFTEGSFALVEGEYTEDATLQIIAIGQPPCESRQTARSIYGHIDFLGKGSTSLLEDVGGYTIEESSRRLVRPPFFLSLRRLVGSSSNPSWSAKDA
;
A
#
# COMPACT_ATOMS: atom_id res chain seq x y z
N MET A 1 -15.45 8.04 7.11
CA MET A 1 -15.37 8.73 5.81
C MET A 1 -15.75 7.75 4.71
N GLU A 2 -16.30 8.25 3.60
CA GLU A 2 -16.67 7.46 2.42
C GLU A 2 -15.73 7.84 1.26
N LEU A 3 -15.38 6.86 0.43
CA LEU A 3 -14.55 7.09 -0.75
C LEU A 3 -15.34 7.90 -1.79
N ARG A 4 -14.75 8.97 -2.31
CA ARG A 4 -15.36 9.87 -3.30
C ARG A 4 -14.49 9.94 -4.56
N SER A 5 -15.09 10.35 -5.67
CA SER A 5 -14.39 10.67 -6.91
C SER A 5 -14.08 12.17 -7.01
N THR A 6 -13.07 12.53 -7.81
CA THR A 6 -12.63 13.91 -8.05
C THR A 6 -13.77 14.80 -8.57
N LYS A 7 -14.72 14.25 -9.33
CA LYS A 7 -15.91 14.98 -9.81
C LYS A 7 -16.75 15.58 -8.68
N GLN A 8 -16.75 14.94 -7.51
CA GLN A 8 -17.54 15.38 -6.37
C GLN A 8 -16.92 16.56 -5.61
N LEU A 9 -15.69 16.96 -5.94
CA LEU A 9 -15.02 18.14 -5.37
C LEU A 9 -15.67 19.45 -5.85
N LEU A 10 -16.23 19.45 -7.05
CA LEU A 10 -16.79 20.64 -7.69
C LEU A 10 -17.89 21.27 -6.83
N GLY A 11 -17.68 22.53 -6.44
CA GLY A 11 -18.63 23.31 -5.64
C GLY A 11 -18.68 22.95 -4.15
N ARG A 12 -17.71 22.17 -3.65
CA ARG A 12 -17.65 21.70 -2.26
C ARG A 12 -16.36 22.10 -1.55
N ALA A 13 -15.92 23.34 -1.76
CA ALA A 13 -14.79 23.90 -1.03
C ALA A 13 -15.08 23.93 0.49
N GLY A 14 -14.07 23.64 1.32
CA GLY A 14 -14.16 23.50 2.77
C GLY A 14 -14.67 22.13 3.25
N GLU A 15 -15.06 21.22 2.36
CA GLU A 15 -15.39 19.84 2.73
C GLU A 15 -14.15 18.94 2.74
N ARG A 16 -14.20 17.89 3.55
CA ARG A 16 -13.17 16.84 3.58
C ARG A 16 -13.55 15.66 2.70
N PHE A 17 -12.54 15.12 2.04
CA PHE A 17 -12.67 14.02 1.08
C PHE A 17 -11.64 12.94 1.38
N LEU A 18 -12.04 11.69 1.12
CA LEU A 18 -11.15 10.56 0.98
C LEU A 18 -11.20 10.13 -0.48
N LEU A 19 -10.09 10.24 -1.18
CA LEU A 19 -9.97 9.94 -2.60
C LEU A 19 -9.02 8.75 -2.82
N LEU A 20 -9.31 7.93 -3.81
CA LEU A 20 -8.39 6.92 -4.34
C LEU A 20 -8.03 7.35 -5.75
N GLY A 21 -6.74 7.52 -6.02
CA GLY A 21 -6.27 7.87 -7.35
C GLY A 21 -4.80 7.54 -7.54
N MET A 22 -4.33 7.78 -8.76
CA MET A 22 -2.93 7.65 -9.16
C MET A 22 -2.21 8.97 -8.94
N LEU A 23 -1.03 8.92 -8.33
CA LEU A 23 -0.15 10.10 -8.21
C LEU A 23 0.44 10.42 -9.58
N SER A 24 0.18 11.60 -10.10
CA SER A 24 0.68 12.08 -11.40
C SER A 24 1.26 13.50 -11.28
N ARG A 25 1.86 14.01 -12.36
CA ARG A 25 2.35 15.39 -12.44
C ARG A 25 1.54 16.19 -13.45
N SER A 26 1.17 17.41 -13.08
CA SER A 26 0.65 18.40 -14.03
C SER A 26 1.74 18.83 -15.03
N LYS A 27 1.35 19.56 -16.09
CA LYS A 27 2.30 20.10 -17.08
C LYS A 27 3.30 21.09 -16.47
N GLU A 28 2.89 21.75 -15.40
CA GLU A 28 3.67 22.69 -14.60
C GLU A 28 4.55 21.96 -13.57
N GLY A 29 4.49 20.63 -13.54
CA GLY A 29 5.27 19.79 -12.65
C GLY A 29 4.73 19.72 -11.23
N LYS A 30 3.47 20.06 -10.98
CA LYS A 30 2.88 19.93 -9.64
C LYS A 30 2.33 18.53 -9.43
N LEU A 31 2.34 18.03 -8.19
CA LEU A 31 1.81 16.69 -7.92
C LEU A 31 0.28 16.73 -7.89
N CYS A 32 -0.36 15.80 -8.59
CA CYS A 32 -1.80 15.65 -8.66
C CYS A 32 -2.21 14.25 -8.24
N LEU A 33 -3.48 14.11 -7.87
CA LEU A 33 -4.16 12.83 -7.72
C LEU A 33 -5.18 12.70 -8.85
N GLU A 34 -5.04 11.67 -9.67
CA GLU A 34 -5.86 11.40 -10.85
C GLU A 34 -6.74 10.17 -10.64
N ASP A 35 -8.03 10.28 -10.96
CA ASP A 35 -8.96 9.15 -11.05
C ASP A 35 -9.64 9.10 -12.43
N ALA A 36 -10.67 8.27 -12.58
CA ALA A 36 -11.36 8.09 -13.85
C ALA A 36 -12.17 9.33 -14.30
N ASP A 37 -12.47 10.26 -13.39
CA ASP A 37 -13.31 11.43 -13.65
C ASP A 37 -12.50 12.73 -13.83
N GLY A 38 -11.24 12.77 -13.36
CA GLY A 38 -10.37 13.93 -13.49
C GLY A 38 -9.17 13.88 -12.54
N ASP A 39 -8.57 15.05 -12.31
CA ASP A 39 -7.43 15.22 -11.41
C ASP A 39 -7.63 16.39 -10.45
N VAL A 40 -6.91 16.35 -9.32
CA VAL A 40 -6.82 17.45 -8.35
C VAL A 40 -5.38 17.67 -7.93
N GLU A 41 -4.95 18.93 -7.90
CA GLU A 41 -3.62 19.32 -7.42
C GLU A 41 -3.51 19.08 -5.90
N LEU A 42 -2.40 18.49 -5.47
CA LEU A 42 -2.16 18.14 -4.08
C LEU A 42 -1.31 19.23 -3.40
N ASP A 43 -1.83 19.78 -2.30
CA ASP A 43 -1.08 20.69 -1.43
C ASP A 43 -0.60 19.96 -0.16
N PHE A 44 0.72 19.95 0.01
CA PHE A 44 1.42 19.32 1.14
C PHE A 44 1.79 20.31 2.24
N SER A 45 1.39 21.59 2.12
CA SER A 45 1.81 22.68 3.01
C SER A 45 1.59 22.41 4.50
N THR A 46 0.58 21.62 4.86
CA THR A 46 0.21 21.29 6.25
C THR A 46 0.47 19.85 6.66
N LEU A 47 1.15 19.07 5.82
CA LEU A 47 1.47 17.68 6.14
C LEU A 47 2.79 17.63 6.93
N ASP A 48 2.70 17.46 8.26
CA ASP A 48 3.87 17.40 9.13
C ASP A 48 4.69 16.10 8.93
N GLU A 49 4.03 14.94 8.93
CA GLU A 49 4.64 13.64 8.68
C GLU A 49 3.82 12.87 7.64
N PRO A 50 4.39 12.53 6.46
CA PRO A 50 3.72 11.65 5.52
C PRO A 50 3.57 10.24 6.10
N GLY A 51 2.46 9.57 5.79
CA GLY A 51 2.21 8.20 6.24
C GLY A 51 3.31 7.23 5.78
N ASP A 52 3.47 6.13 6.51
CA ASP A 52 4.43 5.09 6.17
C ASP A 52 4.16 4.51 4.77
N GLY A 53 5.17 4.53 3.90
CA GLY A 53 5.09 3.97 2.56
C GLY A 53 6.09 4.56 1.58
N LEU A 54 6.27 3.87 0.46
CA LEU A 54 6.99 4.42 -0.70
C LEU A 54 5.95 4.94 -1.70
N PHE A 55 5.91 6.25 -1.87
CA PHE A 55 5.04 6.90 -2.84
C PHE A 55 5.87 7.42 -4.01
N THR A 56 5.55 6.95 -5.21
CA THR A 56 6.16 7.43 -6.45
C THR A 56 5.09 7.92 -7.40
N GLU A 57 5.49 8.71 -8.38
CA GLU A 57 4.65 8.94 -9.56
C GLU A 57 4.22 7.59 -10.16
N GLY A 58 2.95 7.49 -10.57
CA GLY A 58 2.30 6.26 -11.01
C GLY A 58 1.78 5.35 -9.90
N SER A 59 2.07 5.64 -8.62
CA SER A 59 1.50 4.86 -7.51
C SER A 59 0.03 5.22 -7.28
N PHE A 60 -0.80 4.22 -6.95
CA PHE A 60 -2.13 4.47 -6.42
C PHE A 60 -2.05 4.75 -4.92
N ALA A 61 -2.73 5.81 -4.47
CA ALA A 61 -2.74 6.24 -3.08
C ALA A 61 -4.17 6.60 -2.62
N LEU A 62 -4.42 6.35 -1.34
CA LEU A 62 -5.54 6.92 -0.61
C LEU A 62 -5.10 8.27 -0.03
N VAL A 63 -5.83 9.33 -0.36
CA VAL A 63 -5.54 10.69 0.11
C VAL A 63 -6.76 11.23 0.85
N GLU A 64 -6.56 11.57 2.11
CA GLU A 64 -7.51 12.36 2.90
C GLU A 64 -7.06 13.82 2.87
N GLY A 65 -8.00 14.72 2.55
CA GLY A 65 -7.70 16.14 2.50
C GLY A 65 -8.96 17.01 2.52
N GLU A 66 -8.74 18.31 2.69
CA GLU A 66 -9.76 19.36 2.58
C GLU A 66 -9.65 20.04 1.23
N TYR A 67 -10.77 20.16 0.51
CA TYR A 67 -10.78 20.81 -0.80
C TYR A 67 -10.86 22.33 -0.63
N THR A 68 -9.95 23.07 -1.25
CA THR A 68 -9.80 24.51 -1.05
C THR A 68 -10.57 25.33 -2.10
N GLU A 69 -10.72 26.64 -1.86
CA GLU A 69 -11.28 27.56 -2.86
C GLU A 69 -10.38 27.72 -4.09
N ASP A 70 -9.08 27.43 -3.94
CA ASP A 70 -8.06 27.48 -5.00
C ASP A 70 -8.05 26.23 -5.89
N ALA A 71 -9.05 25.35 -5.75
CA ALA A 71 -9.17 24.09 -6.48
C ALA A 71 -8.02 23.10 -6.23
N THR A 72 -7.43 23.15 -5.04
CA THR A 72 -6.41 22.20 -4.58
C THR A 72 -6.96 21.33 -3.45
N LEU A 73 -6.36 20.17 -3.24
CA LEU A 73 -6.64 19.32 -2.10
C LEU A 73 -5.51 19.47 -1.08
N GLN A 74 -5.80 20.14 0.02
CA GLN A 74 -4.89 20.27 1.14
C GLN A 74 -4.84 18.95 1.91
N ILE A 75 -3.70 18.27 1.87
CA ILE A 75 -3.55 16.92 2.39
C ILE A 75 -3.52 16.93 3.92
N ILE A 76 -4.31 16.03 4.51
CA ILE A 76 -4.32 15.69 5.93
C ILE A 76 -3.58 14.37 6.15
N ALA A 77 -3.83 13.37 5.29
CA ALA A 77 -3.16 12.07 5.36
C ALA A 77 -3.04 11.43 3.97
N ILE A 78 -1.98 10.65 3.78
CA ILE A 78 -1.76 9.84 2.59
C ILE A 78 -1.36 8.42 3.00
N GLY A 79 -1.87 7.41 2.30
CA GLY A 79 -1.62 6.01 2.59
C GLY A 79 -1.69 5.14 1.35
N GLN A 80 -1.07 3.97 1.41
CA GLN A 80 -1.28 2.93 0.39
C GLN A 80 -2.67 2.30 0.55
N PRO A 81 -3.34 1.90 -0.54
CA PRO A 81 -4.57 1.14 -0.44
C PRO A 81 -4.31 -0.20 0.30
N PRO A 82 -5.28 -0.71 1.08
CA PRO A 82 -5.10 -1.93 1.84
C PRO A 82 -4.91 -3.14 0.93
N CYS A 83 -3.86 -3.92 1.18
CA CYS A 83 -3.61 -5.16 0.47
C CYS A 83 -4.57 -6.26 0.95
N GLU A 84 -5.31 -6.87 0.03
CA GLU A 84 -6.13 -8.04 0.35
C GLU A 84 -5.26 -9.29 0.59
N SER A 85 -5.71 -10.18 1.48
CA SER A 85 -5.02 -11.44 1.72
C SER A 85 -5.30 -12.44 0.59
N ARG A 86 -4.36 -13.36 0.35
CA ARG A 86 -4.57 -14.47 -0.60
C ARG A 86 -5.83 -15.28 -0.29
N GLN A 87 -6.11 -15.51 0.99
CA GLN A 87 -7.28 -16.29 1.40
C GLN A 87 -8.58 -15.57 1.06
N THR A 88 -8.64 -14.25 1.29
CA THR A 88 -9.78 -13.40 0.93
C THR A 88 -9.98 -13.37 -0.58
N ALA A 89 -8.92 -13.05 -1.34
CA ALA A 89 -8.96 -13.00 -2.80
C ALA A 89 -9.47 -14.31 -3.41
N ARG A 90 -9.00 -15.47 -2.89
CA ARG A 90 -9.44 -16.79 -3.36
C ARG A 90 -10.88 -17.13 -2.99
N SER A 91 -11.37 -16.67 -1.84
CA SER A 91 -12.76 -16.92 -1.47
C SER A 91 -13.75 -16.27 -2.45
N ILE A 92 -13.34 -15.16 -3.08
CA ILE A 92 -14.13 -14.39 -4.04
C ILE A 92 -13.84 -14.87 -5.48
N TYR A 93 -12.57 -14.99 -5.84
CA TYR A 93 -12.11 -15.22 -7.23
C TYR A 93 -11.51 -16.61 -7.46
N GLY A 94 -11.71 -17.58 -6.56
CA GLY A 94 -11.07 -18.90 -6.65
C GLY A 94 -11.43 -19.73 -7.89
N HIS A 95 -12.48 -19.33 -8.61
CA HIS A 95 -12.88 -19.93 -9.88
C HIS A 95 -12.17 -19.33 -11.10
N ILE A 96 -11.41 -18.24 -10.93
CA ILE A 96 -10.68 -17.55 -11.98
C ILE A 96 -9.23 -18.04 -11.99
N ASP A 97 -8.75 -18.49 -13.14
CA ASP A 97 -7.35 -18.85 -13.35
C ASP A 97 -6.55 -17.63 -13.83
N PHE A 98 -6.06 -16.82 -12.88
CA PHE A 98 -5.22 -15.66 -13.19
C PHE A 98 -3.84 -16.02 -13.76
N LEU A 99 -3.39 -17.27 -13.61
CA LEU A 99 -2.04 -17.70 -13.99
C LEU A 99 -2.01 -18.49 -15.32
N GLY A 100 -3.18 -18.86 -15.85
CA GLY A 100 -3.29 -19.69 -17.05
C GLY A 100 -2.80 -21.12 -16.86
N LYS A 101 -2.80 -21.63 -15.62
CA LYS A 101 -2.29 -22.97 -15.26
C LYS A 101 -3.39 -24.05 -15.19
N GLY A 102 -4.64 -23.69 -15.48
CA GLY A 102 -5.81 -24.51 -15.20
C GLY A 102 -6.34 -24.27 -13.78
N SER A 103 -7.62 -24.59 -13.56
CA SER A 103 -8.26 -24.42 -12.25
C SER A 103 -7.61 -25.35 -11.22
N THR A 104 -6.87 -24.79 -10.26
CA THR A 104 -6.32 -25.54 -9.13
C THR A 104 -7.34 -25.60 -8.00
N SER A 105 -7.61 -26.81 -7.50
CA SER A 105 -8.47 -26.97 -6.33
C SER A 105 -7.82 -26.39 -5.08
N LEU A 106 -8.62 -26.10 -4.04
CA LEU A 106 -8.10 -25.61 -2.76
C LEU A 106 -7.02 -26.53 -2.17
N LEU A 107 -7.13 -27.84 -2.37
CA LEU A 107 -6.20 -28.85 -1.85
C LEU A 107 -4.88 -28.88 -2.61
N GLU A 108 -4.91 -28.81 -3.95
CA GLU A 108 -3.71 -28.80 -4.80
C GLU A 108 -2.86 -27.56 -4.55
N ASP A 109 -3.51 -26.42 -4.35
CA ASP A 109 -2.83 -25.17 -4.04
C ASP A 109 -2.08 -25.20 -2.72
N VAL A 110 -2.65 -25.80 -1.66
CA VAL A 110 -1.98 -25.92 -0.36
C VAL A 110 -0.79 -26.87 -0.45
N GLY A 111 -0.92 -27.96 -1.21
CA GLY A 111 0.17 -28.93 -1.43
C GLY A 111 1.33 -28.39 -2.27
N GLY A 112 1.08 -27.51 -3.24
CA GLY A 112 2.10 -26.92 -4.10
C GLY A 112 3.13 -26.06 -3.35
N TYR A 113 2.69 -25.29 -2.35
CA TYR A 113 3.60 -24.46 -1.54
C TYR A 113 4.59 -25.29 -0.73
N THR A 114 4.16 -26.42 -0.15
CA THR A 114 5.05 -27.27 0.66
C THR A 114 6.20 -27.85 -0.17
N ILE A 115 5.96 -28.17 -1.45
CA ILE A 115 6.99 -28.72 -2.35
C ILE A 115 7.95 -27.62 -2.83
N GLU A 116 7.44 -26.42 -3.15
CA GLU A 116 8.31 -25.30 -3.57
C GLU A 116 9.11 -24.68 -2.42
N GLU A 117 8.53 -24.52 -1.22
CA GLU A 117 9.26 -24.00 -0.05
C GLU A 117 10.41 -24.92 0.37
N SER A 118 10.21 -26.24 0.25
CA SER A 118 11.24 -27.25 0.49
C SER A 118 12.41 -27.12 -0.49
N SER A 119 12.12 -26.73 -1.75
CA SER A 119 13.15 -26.48 -2.77
C SER A 119 13.84 -25.12 -2.61
N ARG A 120 13.12 -24.07 -2.16
CA ARG A 120 13.70 -22.72 -1.94
C ARG A 120 14.62 -22.64 -0.73
N ARG A 121 14.44 -23.48 0.29
CA ARG A 121 15.42 -23.57 1.41
C ARG A 121 16.81 -24.01 0.98
N LEU A 122 16.94 -24.66 -0.19
CA LEU A 122 18.21 -25.12 -0.72
C LEU A 122 19.01 -24.03 -1.45
N VAL A 123 18.39 -22.89 -1.78
CA VAL A 123 19.03 -21.78 -2.49
C VAL A 123 19.00 -20.52 -1.63
N ARG A 124 19.93 -20.42 -0.67
CA ARG A 124 20.19 -19.17 0.06
C ARG A 124 21.14 -18.28 -0.79
N PRO A 125 20.75 -17.05 -1.18
CA PRO A 125 21.69 -16.11 -1.79
C PRO A 125 22.72 -15.63 -0.75
N PRO A 126 23.98 -15.35 -1.13
CA PRO A 126 25.08 -15.12 -0.20
C PRO A 126 25.17 -13.69 0.35
N PHE A 127 24.08 -12.92 0.34
CA PHE A 127 24.15 -11.47 0.60
C PHE A 127 23.21 -11.01 1.71
N PHE A 128 23.42 -11.53 2.92
CA PHE A 128 22.92 -10.88 4.14
C PHE A 128 23.96 -11.05 5.24
N LEU A 129 25.03 -10.27 5.17
CA LEU A 129 25.95 -10.12 6.29
C LEU A 129 25.35 -9.11 7.27
N SER A 130 25.05 -9.65 8.46
CA SER A 130 24.64 -9.00 9.69
C SER A 130 25.31 -7.64 9.97
N LEU A 131 24.51 -6.58 10.10
CA LEU A 131 24.88 -5.38 10.86
C LEU A 131 24.28 -5.44 12.27
N ARG A 132 24.65 -6.47 13.04
CA ARG A 132 24.58 -6.45 14.51
C ARG A 132 25.96 -6.71 15.09
N ARG A 133 26.84 -5.71 14.98
CA ARG A 133 28.05 -5.61 15.80
C ARG A 133 28.58 -4.17 15.78
N LEU A 134 27.97 -3.30 16.59
CA LEU A 134 28.58 -2.09 17.16
C LEU A 134 27.52 -1.31 17.95
N VAL A 135 27.14 -1.81 19.13
CA VAL A 135 27.01 -1.03 20.38
C VAL A 135 27.03 -2.09 21.48
N GLY A 136 28.04 -2.00 22.35
CA GLY A 136 28.19 -2.87 23.49
C GLY A 136 27.39 -2.41 24.70
N SER A 137 27.25 -3.37 25.61
CA SER A 137 27.00 -3.31 27.05
C SER A 137 25.59 -3.12 27.61
N SER A 138 25.24 -4.17 28.37
CA SER A 138 24.51 -4.21 29.64
C SER A 138 23.00 -4.00 29.65
N SER A 139 22.26 -5.11 29.59
CA SER A 139 21.59 -5.71 30.76
C SER A 139 20.73 -6.90 30.30
N ASN A 140 20.82 -8.02 31.03
CA ASN A 140 19.99 -9.21 30.78
C ASN A 140 18.53 -8.91 31.15
N PRO A 141 17.58 -9.45 30.36
CA PRO A 141 16.40 -10.06 30.96
C PRO A 141 16.30 -11.54 30.58
N SER A 142 15.96 -12.34 31.60
CA SER A 142 15.64 -13.76 31.53
C SER A 142 14.51 -14.05 30.54
N TRP A 143 14.76 -14.93 29.58
CA TRP A 143 13.71 -15.56 28.78
C TRP A 143 13.40 -16.94 29.37
N SER A 144 12.16 -17.11 29.84
CA SER A 144 11.61 -18.42 30.21
C SER A 144 11.07 -19.08 28.95
N ALA A 145 11.55 -20.30 28.67
CA ALA A 145 11.10 -21.12 27.56
C ALA A 145 9.67 -21.62 27.80
N LYS A 146 8.70 -20.85 27.32
CA LYS A 146 7.40 -21.38 26.86
C LYS A 146 7.08 -20.67 25.56
N ASP A 147 6.71 -21.49 24.58
CA ASP A 147 6.11 -21.13 23.30
C ASP A 147 7.09 -20.90 22.13
N ALA A 148 7.52 -22.05 21.59
CA ALA A 148 7.77 -22.39 20.17
C ALA A 148 8.82 -21.61 19.35
#